data_AF-A0A8H3BNL3-F1
#
_entry.id   AF-A0A8H3BNL3-F1
#
_cell.length_a   1.000
_cell.length_b   1.000
_cell.length_c   1.000
_cell.angle_alpha   90.00
_cell.angle_beta   90.00
_cell.angle_gamma   90.00
#
_symmetry.space_group_name_H-M   'P 1'
#
loop_
_entity.id
_entity.type
_entity.pdbx_description
1 polymer ?
#
loop_
_entity_poly.entity_id
_entity_poly.type
_entity_poly.pdbx_seq_one_letter_code
_entity_poly.pdbx_strand_id
1 'polypeptide(L)'
;MAPIESLEQVIQSSQSQIAQDPAAHANQLRNLAKKSGGNIILGSLLPVAPPTPVEDTDVPAEPPAPVQNDPLDIMDPAQSTLAVLFILSARVLPESPAPPPLQHISNFCTNFNPEHARLAPERVTLLAQGIYTLAERNQALPEAIPLLMSLVRRYPPHVGYLTTIHPLLLAACVQTHHFTTVVPLLAEGITEIDTQISDVQYTDNLQYHYLGGCVYAALKRFKEAEDFFETTVTAPATVASAIQLEAYKKLGLIQLILYGELRNPPRYVSSSVTRVYKTQTAYLNFAKNYGIASPNEIPASDVEIFTRDNNMGLLKQAVARIPYWAVHKLTKVYVSLSLAEIGQSIKVSDPATVKTLIQTMITTGEIHATISPSGIVKFEDAPLQTINEAEGERLLGLARAQCLKLMELDKQIAKSKPYITAALREREHSTTDFGGPGFMAEESDYPGALGLKIRGLGGGAWEEEMA
;
A
#
# COMPACT_ATOMS: atom_id res chain seq x y z
N MET A 1 7.95 13.60 20.90
CA MET A 1 7.56 12.51 19.97
C MET A 1 6.05 12.56 19.88
N ALA A 2 5.50 12.85 18.70
CA ALA A 2 4.05 12.93 18.51
C ALA A 2 3.48 11.51 18.31
N PRO A 3 2.28 11.20 18.83
CA PRO A 3 1.63 9.92 18.61
C PRO A 3 1.22 9.76 17.14
N ILE A 4 1.52 8.60 16.55
CA ILE A 4 1.05 8.23 15.21
C ILE A 4 -0.41 7.77 15.33
N GLU A 5 -1.26 8.24 14.41
CA GLU A 5 -2.71 7.99 14.43
C GLU A 5 -3.05 6.50 14.49
N SER A 6 -4.01 6.13 15.36
CA SER A 6 -4.62 4.81 15.33
C SER A 6 -5.50 4.66 14.07
N LEU A 7 -5.75 3.44 13.63
CA LEU A 7 -6.62 3.16 12.47
C LEU A 7 -8.01 3.81 12.65
N GLU A 8 -8.52 3.84 13.88
CA GLU A 8 -9.77 4.53 14.23
C GLU A 8 -9.68 6.05 14.09
N GLN A 9 -8.54 6.67 14.43
CA GLN A 9 -8.33 8.11 14.27
C GLN A 9 -8.22 8.51 12.80
N VAL A 10 -7.62 7.66 11.95
CA VAL A 10 -7.59 7.84 10.49
C VAL A 10 -9.00 7.72 9.90
N ILE A 11 -9.82 6.78 10.41
CA ILE A 11 -11.21 6.60 9.98
C ILE A 11 -12.08 7.76 10.46
N GLN A 12 -11.95 8.21 11.70
CA GLN A 12 -12.76 9.32 12.26
C GLN A 12 -12.38 10.69 11.67
N SER A 13 -11.10 10.97 11.44
CA SER A 13 -10.66 12.21 10.79
C SER A 13 -11.07 12.26 9.31
N SER A 14 -11.21 11.10 8.67
CA SER A 14 -11.69 10.98 7.29
C SER A 14 -13.20 11.20 7.12
N GLN A 15 -13.98 11.18 8.22
CA GLN A 15 -15.43 11.37 8.20
C GLN A 15 -15.88 12.82 8.40
N SER A 16 -14.98 13.78 8.62
CA SER A 16 -15.37 15.17 8.80
C SER A 16 -15.25 16.00 7.52
N GLN A 17 -16.37 16.24 6.82
CA GLN A 17 -16.73 17.58 6.31
C GLN A 17 -18.25 17.80 6.20
N ILE A 18 -18.71 18.81 6.93
CA ILE A 18 -19.70 19.84 6.57
C ILE A 18 -21.08 19.35 6.06
N ALA A 19 -21.99 19.27 7.03
CA ALA A 19 -23.39 19.70 6.98
C ALA A 19 -24.23 19.35 5.72
N GLN A 20 -24.84 18.16 5.73
CA GLN A 20 -26.25 18.00 5.40
C GLN A 20 -26.92 17.02 6.39
N ASP A 21 -28.17 17.33 6.70
CA ASP A 21 -29.00 16.96 7.85
C ASP A 21 -28.95 15.47 8.31
N PRO A 22 -28.28 15.16 9.45
CA PRO A 22 -28.15 13.78 9.96
C PRO A 22 -29.45 13.20 10.57
N ALA A 23 -30.51 14.00 10.69
CA ALA A 23 -31.78 13.57 11.30
C ALA A 23 -32.71 12.80 10.33
N ALA A 24 -32.53 12.93 9.01
CA ALA A 24 -33.45 12.33 8.03
C ALA A 24 -33.12 10.84 7.75
N HIS A 25 -31.85 10.46 7.70
CA HIS A 25 -31.43 9.07 7.40
C HIS A 25 -31.56 8.14 8.62
N ALA A 26 -31.36 8.65 9.84
CA ALA A 26 -31.55 7.89 11.08
C ALA A 26 -33.02 7.50 11.30
N ASN A 27 -33.97 8.34 10.85
CA ASN A 27 -35.40 8.04 10.92
C ASN A 27 -35.86 7.06 9.84
N GLN A 28 -35.18 7.01 8.69
CA GLN A 28 -35.47 6.06 7.61
C GLN A 28 -34.98 4.64 7.95
N LEU A 29 -33.81 4.52 8.63
CA LEU A 29 -33.29 3.27 9.18
C LEU A 29 -34.09 2.78 10.40
N ARG A 30 -34.54 3.69 11.29
CA ARG A 30 -35.44 3.34 12.40
C ARG A 30 -36.81 2.81 11.95
N ASN A 31 -37.28 3.23 10.78
CA ASN A 31 -38.56 2.79 10.24
C ASN A 31 -38.47 1.46 9.46
N LEU A 32 -37.28 1.05 9.02
CA LEU A 32 -37.04 -0.28 8.43
C LEU A 32 -36.90 -1.38 9.51
N ALA A 33 -36.44 -1.03 10.71
CA ALA A 33 -36.39 -1.94 11.86
C ALA A 33 -37.76 -2.23 12.50
N LYS A 34 -38.85 -1.58 12.06
CA LYS A 34 -40.20 -1.68 12.65
C LYS A 34 -41.22 -2.48 11.83
N LYS A 35 -40.82 -3.25 10.80
CA LYS A 35 -41.72 -4.17 10.09
C LYS A 35 -41.33 -5.64 10.24
N SER A 36 -42.12 -6.34 11.08
CA SER A 36 -42.53 -7.74 11.06
C SER A 36 -41.65 -8.79 10.36
N GLY A 37 -40.90 -9.56 11.16
CA GLY A 37 -40.84 -11.03 11.02
C GLY A 37 -39.71 -11.67 10.19
N GLY A 38 -38.45 -11.30 10.40
CA GLY A 38 -37.31 -11.94 9.70
C GLY A 38 -36.31 -12.67 10.59
N ASN A 39 -35.76 -12.01 11.62
CA ASN A 39 -34.55 -12.50 12.29
C ASN A 39 -34.69 -12.70 13.81
N ILE A 40 -35.92 -12.95 14.29
CA ILE A 40 -36.19 -13.38 15.68
C ILE A 40 -36.82 -14.78 15.69
N ILE A 41 -36.33 -15.67 14.83
CA ILE A 41 -36.56 -17.11 14.94
C ILE A 41 -35.22 -17.77 14.71
N LEU A 42 -34.44 -17.91 15.79
CA LEU A 42 -33.40 -18.93 16.00
C LEU A 42 -32.76 -18.80 17.39
N GLY A 43 -32.96 -17.67 18.10
CA GLY A 43 -32.50 -17.47 19.49
C GLY A 43 -33.60 -17.51 20.58
N SER A 44 -34.87 -17.63 20.21
CA SER A 44 -36.02 -17.51 21.13
C SER A 44 -36.80 -18.81 21.37
N LEU A 45 -36.28 -19.97 20.93
CA LEU A 45 -36.91 -21.30 21.13
C LEU A 45 -36.27 -22.14 22.24
N LEU A 46 -35.60 -21.53 23.23
CA LEU A 46 -35.24 -22.23 24.46
C LEU A 46 -35.58 -21.38 25.69
N PRO A 47 -36.84 -21.38 26.16
CA PRO A 47 -37.14 -21.04 27.54
C PRO A 47 -36.73 -22.19 28.46
N VAL A 48 -35.70 -21.91 29.27
CA VAL A 48 -35.42 -22.58 30.54
C VAL A 48 -36.70 -22.56 31.38
N ALA A 49 -37.18 -23.72 31.81
CA ALA A 49 -38.34 -23.84 32.68
C ALA A 49 -38.03 -23.28 34.10
N PRO A 50 -38.94 -22.52 34.73
CA PRO A 50 -38.84 -22.23 36.16
C PRO A 50 -39.31 -23.44 36.98
N PRO A 51 -38.69 -23.73 38.16
CA PRO A 51 -39.08 -24.88 38.97
C PRO A 51 -40.39 -24.61 39.71
N THR A 52 -41.32 -25.56 39.62
CA THR A 52 -42.43 -25.73 40.56
C THR A 52 -41.93 -26.39 41.85
N PRO A 53 -42.35 -25.97 43.05
CA PRO A 53 -42.02 -26.66 44.28
C PRO A 53 -42.93 -27.88 44.41
N VAL A 54 -42.36 -29.08 44.34
CA VAL A 54 -43.01 -30.31 44.78
C VAL A 54 -42.05 -30.97 45.75
N GLU A 55 -42.40 -30.89 47.03
CA GLU A 55 -41.86 -31.78 48.06
C GLU A 55 -42.23 -33.21 47.65
N ASP A 56 -41.24 -34.07 47.42
CA ASP A 56 -41.27 -35.47 47.82
C ASP A 56 -39.90 -36.13 47.57
N THR A 57 -39.57 -37.02 48.50
CA THR A 57 -38.31 -37.67 48.80
C THR A 57 -37.76 -38.64 47.75
N ASP A 58 -36.43 -38.79 47.76
CA ASP A 58 -35.59 -39.89 47.21
C ASP A 58 -35.52 -40.11 45.68
N VAL A 59 -34.53 -39.46 45.02
CA VAL A 59 -33.92 -39.92 43.75
C VAL A 59 -32.41 -39.56 43.73
N PRO A 60 -31.50 -40.42 43.23
CA PRO A 60 -30.05 -40.28 43.43
C PRO A 60 -29.42 -39.13 42.62
N ALA A 61 -28.34 -38.58 43.16
CA ALA A 61 -27.56 -37.48 42.59
C ALA A 61 -27.31 -37.61 41.07
N GLU A 62 -27.70 -36.57 40.35
CA GLU A 62 -27.42 -36.34 38.94
C GLU A 62 -25.88 -36.42 38.69
N PRO A 63 -25.41 -37.17 37.68
CA PRO A 63 -23.98 -37.29 37.43
C PRO A 63 -23.42 -35.92 37.01
N PRO A 64 -22.17 -35.60 37.38
CA PRO A 64 -21.54 -34.33 37.00
C PRO A 64 -21.52 -34.20 35.48
N ALA A 65 -21.96 -33.05 34.96
CA ALA A 65 -21.90 -32.72 33.54
C ALA A 65 -20.49 -33.04 33.00
N PRO A 66 -20.37 -33.73 31.84
CA PRO A 66 -19.06 -34.07 31.31
C PRO A 66 -18.26 -32.79 31.09
N VAL A 67 -16.96 -32.84 31.44
CA VAL A 67 -16.01 -31.74 31.21
C VAL A 67 -16.11 -31.33 29.74
N GLN A 68 -16.70 -30.17 29.49
CA GLN A 68 -16.98 -29.70 28.14
C GLN A 68 -15.66 -29.19 27.57
N ASN A 69 -14.87 -30.10 26.99
CA ASN A 69 -13.62 -29.75 26.32
C ASN A 69 -13.88 -28.68 25.27
N ASP A 70 -13.02 -27.67 25.18
CA ASP A 70 -13.19 -26.61 24.19
C ASP A 70 -13.19 -27.26 22.80
N PRO A 71 -14.18 -27.00 21.91
CA PRO A 71 -14.16 -27.52 20.55
C PRO A 71 -12.85 -27.21 19.81
N LEU A 72 -12.14 -26.14 20.18
CA LEU A 72 -10.81 -25.81 19.64
C LEU A 72 -9.68 -26.75 20.06
N ASP A 73 -9.85 -27.55 21.13
CA ASP A 73 -8.86 -28.56 21.58
C ASP A 73 -8.93 -29.85 20.77
N ILE A 74 -10.09 -30.12 20.16
CA ILE A 74 -10.38 -31.40 19.49
C ILE A 74 -10.15 -31.30 17.97
N MET A 75 -10.34 -30.12 17.38
CA MET A 75 -10.28 -29.93 15.93
C MET A 75 -8.89 -29.59 15.43
N ASP A 76 -8.46 -30.28 14.37
CA ASP A 76 -7.25 -29.94 13.63
C ASP A 76 -7.53 -28.77 12.65
N PRO A 77 -6.79 -27.64 12.75
CA PRO A 77 -6.95 -26.51 11.84
C PRO A 77 -6.67 -26.86 10.36
N ALA A 78 -5.88 -27.89 10.06
CA ALA A 78 -5.61 -28.28 8.67
C ALA A 78 -6.79 -29.04 8.03
N GLN A 79 -7.43 -29.94 8.78
CA GLN A 79 -8.53 -30.76 8.28
C GLN A 79 -9.88 -30.06 8.37
N SER A 80 -10.13 -29.30 9.44
CA SER A 80 -11.40 -28.61 9.71
C SER A 80 -11.24 -27.10 9.74
N THR A 81 -10.48 -26.55 8.78
CA THR A 81 -10.18 -25.11 8.67
C THR A 81 -11.42 -24.23 8.78
N LEU A 82 -12.50 -24.56 8.06
CA LEU A 82 -13.73 -23.77 8.09
C LEU A 82 -14.38 -23.77 9.48
N ALA A 83 -14.52 -24.93 10.12
CA ALA A 83 -15.14 -25.01 11.45
C ALA A 83 -14.35 -24.19 12.48
N VAL A 84 -13.02 -24.34 12.48
CA VAL A 84 -12.12 -23.59 13.37
C VAL A 84 -12.18 -22.09 13.06
N LEU A 85 -12.20 -21.69 11.78
CA LEU A 85 -12.30 -20.30 11.35
C LEU A 85 -13.61 -19.64 11.81
N PHE A 86 -14.74 -20.34 11.71
CA PHE A 86 -16.03 -19.81 12.17
C PHE A 86 -16.06 -19.64 13.69
N ILE A 87 -15.50 -20.58 14.45
CA ILE A 87 -15.43 -20.49 15.91
C ILE A 87 -14.49 -19.38 16.34
N LEU A 88 -13.28 -19.32 15.78
CA LEU A 88 -12.30 -18.27 16.09
C LEU A 88 -12.83 -16.89 15.71
N SER A 89 -13.33 -16.70 14.48
CA SER A 89 -13.86 -15.39 14.07
C SER A 89 -15.03 -14.91 14.94
N ALA A 90 -15.86 -15.83 15.49
CA ALA A 90 -16.91 -15.47 16.43
C ALA A 90 -16.38 -15.14 17.83
N ARG A 91 -15.34 -15.83 18.30
CA ARG A 91 -14.79 -15.65 19.65
C ARG A 91 -13.82 -14.47 19.77
N VAL A 92 -13.14 -14.08 18.70
CA VAL A 92 -12.23 -12.92 18.72
C VAL A 92 -13.02 -11.60 18.76
N LEU A 93 -14.34 -11.62 18.53
CA LEU A 93 -15.17 -10.42 18.60
C LEU A 93 -15.18 -9.80 20.01
N PRO A 94 -15.26 -8.46 20.09
CA PRO A 94 -15.26 -7.70 21.34
C PRO A 94 -16.22 -8.16 22.43
N GLU A 95 -17.40 -8.60 22.03
CA GLU A 95 -18.52 -8.94 22.91
C GLU A 95 -18.52 -10.43 23.27
N SER A 96 -17.46 -11.16 22.92
CA SER A 96 -17.41 -12.58 23.18
C SER A 96 -17.24 -12.88 24.67
N PRO A 97 -18.09 -13.75 25.25
CA PRO A 97 -17.98 -14.13 26.66
C PRO A 97 -16.75 -14.99 26.97
N ALA A 98 -16.09 -15.55 25.95
CA ALA A 98 -14.91 -16.40 26.08
C ALA A 98 -13.91 -16.11 24.94
N PRO A 99 -13.02 -15.11 25.10
CA PRO A 99 -12.01 -14.80 24.10
C PRO A 99 -11.08 -16.01 23.90
N PRO A 100 -10.69 -16.33 22.65
CA PRO A 100 -9.92 -17.53 22.39
C PRO A 100 -8.47 -17.31 22.85
N PRO A 101 -7.84 -18.30 23.51
CA PRO A 101 -6.43 -18.24 23.84
C PRO A 101 -5.56 -18.00 22.61
N LEU A 102 -4.52 -17.18 22.75
CA LEU A 102 -3.59 -16.85 21.65
C LEU A 102 -2.95 -18.09 21.02
N GLN A 103 -2.79 -19.17 21.77
CA GLN A 103 -2.26 -20.44 21.28
C GLN A 103 -3.12 -21.05 20.17
N HIS A 104 -4.45 -21.01 20.29
CA HIS A 104 -5.35 -21.52 19.23
C HIS A 104 -5.31 -20.62 17.99
N ILE A 105 -5.21 -19.31 18.17
CA ILE A 105 -5.07 -18.35 17.07
C ILE A 105 -3.75 -18.61 16.33
N SER A 106 -2.65 -18.75 17.07
CA SER A 106 -1.32 -19.04 16.52
C SER A 106 -1.27 -20.39 15.78
N ASN A 107 -1.85 -21.43 16.39
CA ASN A 107 -1.97 -22.74 15.77
C ASN A 107 -2.76 -22.67 14.45
N PHE A 108 -3.89 -21.96 14.44
CA PHE A 108 -4.67 -21.76 13.23
C PHE A 108 -3.86 -21.03 12.16
N CYS A 109 -3.27 -19.86 12.47
CA CYS A 109 -2.51 -19.05 11.49
C CYS A 109 -1.34 -19.82 10.86
N THR A 110 -0.78 -20.79 11.58
CA THR A 110 0.36 -21.60 11.13
C THR A 110 -0.05 -22.82 10.32
N ASN A 111 -1.21 -23.42 10.61
CA ASN A 111 -1.56 -24.76 10.10
C ASN A 111 -2.82 -24.81 9.23
N PHE A 112 -3.59 -23.73 9.10
CA PHE A 112 -4.81 -23.74 8.28
C PHE A 112 -4.56 -24.11 6.81
N ASN A 113 -5.57 -24.70 6.15
CA ASN A 113 -5.57 -24.94 4.71
C ASN A 113 -6.06 -23.68 3.96
N PRO A 114 -5.22 -23.04 3.11
CA PRO A 114 -5.59 -21.83 2.37
C PRO A 114 -6.80 -22.01 1.44
N GLU A 115 -6.92 -23.15 0.77
CA GLU A 115 -8.03 -23.39 -0.17
C GLU A 115 -9.37 -23.43 0.56
N HIS A 116 -9.41 -24.07 1.73
CA HIS A 116 -10.60 -24.08 2.58
C HIS A 116 -10.93 -22.69 3.14
N ALA A 117 -9.91 -21.92 3.55
CA ALA A 117 -10.12 -20.57 4.08
C ALA A 117 -10.72 -19.62 3.03
N ARG A 118 -10.33 -19.76 1.75
CA ARG A 118 -10.86 -18.96 0.64
C ARG A 118 -12.34 -19.18 0.35
N LEU A 119 -12.94 -20.26 0.85
CA LEU A 119 -14.39 -20.50 0.74
C LEU A 119 -15.20 -19.58 1.68
N ALA A 120 -14.56 -18.96 2.68
CA ALA A 120 -15.20 -18.05 3.64
C ALA A 120 -14.34 -16.78 3.88
N PRO A 121 -14.16 -15.92 2.86
CA PRO A 121 -13.25 -14.77 2.91
C PRO A 121 -13.66 -13.72 3.95
N GLU A 122 -14.96 -13.54 4.15
CA GLU A 122 -15.54 -12.71 5.19
C GLU A 122 -15.08 -13.11 6.61
N ARG A 123 -14.95 -14.43 6.87
CA ARG A 123 -14.55 -14.95 8.18
C ARG A 123 -13.06 -14.77 8.43
N VAL A 124 -12.24 -14.86 7.38
CA VAL A 124 -10.81 -14.53 7.45
C VAL A 124 -10.60 -13.06 7.75
N THR A 125 -11.39 -12.18 7.13
CA THR A 125 -11.36 -10.74 7.41
C THR A 125 -11.75 -10.44 8.85
N LEU A 126 -12.85 -11.03 9.34
CA LEU A 126 -13.28 -10.89 10.74
C LEU A 126 -12.24 -11.42 11.74
N LEU A 127 -11.59 -12.55 11.42
CA LEU A 127 -10.52 -13.08 12.24
C LEU A 127 -9.33 -12.11 12.30
N ALA A 128 -8.86 -11.59 11.16
CA ALA A 128 -7.74 -10.66 11.10
C ALA A 128 -8.04 -9.34 11.84
N GLN A 129 -9.23 -8.77 11.61
CA GLN A 129 -9.71 -7.58 12.33
C GLN A 129 -9.77 -7.85 13.83
N GLY A 130 -10.34 -8.99 14.22
CA GLY A 130 -10.41 -9.41 15.60
C GLY A 130 -9.02 -9.53 16.25
N ILE A 131 -8.05 -10.17 15.58
CA ILE A 131 -6.67 -10.32 16.09
C ILE A 131 -6.06 -8.94 16.35
N TYR A 132 -6.23 -8.02 15.39
CA TYR A 132 -5.77 -6.65 15.52
C TYR A 132 -6.44 -5.93 16.71
N THR A 133 -7.78 -5.94 16.80
CA THR A 133 -8.54 -5.25 17.86
C THR A 133 -8.27 -5.84 19.25
N LEU A 134 -8.14 -7.16 19.38
CA LEU A 134 -7.81 -7.82 20.63
C LEU A 134 -6.40 -7.41 21.10
N ALA A 135 -5.44 -7.40 20.18
CA ALA A 135 -4.07 -6.99 20.50
C ALA A 135 -3.97 -5.49 20.83
N GLU A 136 -4.73 -4.63 20.15
CA GLU A 136 -4.80 -3.20 20.44
C GLU A 136 -5.34 -2.94 21.86
N ARG A 137 -6.43 -3.61 22.25
CA ARG A 137 -7.02 -3.49 23.59
C ARG A 137 -6.10 -3.98 24.70
N ASN A 138 -5.38 -5.05 24.44
CA ASN A 138 -4.44 -5.63 25.40
C ASN A 138 -3.06 -4.96 25.35
N GLN A 139 -2.88 -3.91 24.53
CA GLN A 139 -1.59 -3.24 24.29
C GLN A 139 -0.48 -4.21 23.84
N ALA A 140 -0.85 -5.31 23.20
CA ALA A 140 0.01 -6.40 22.73
C ALA A 140 0.07 -6.47 21.19
N LEU A 141 -0.06 -5.32 20.50
CA LEU A 141 0.06 -5.23 19.04
C LEU A 141 1.31 -5.92 18.44
N PRO A 142 2.50 -5.90 19.08
CA PRO A 142 3.66 -6.63 18.57
C PRO A 142 3.44 -8.14 18.44
N GLU A 143 2.60 -8.75 19.29
CA GLU A 143 2.29 -10.18 19.25
C GLU A 143 1.34 -10.54 18.10
N ALA A 144 0.53 -9.58 17.62
CA ALA A 144 -0.34 -9.77 16.46
C ALA A 144 0.41 -9.74 15.12
N ILE A 145 1.53 -9.03 15.03
CA ILE A 145 2.32 -8.91 13.79
C ILE A 145 2.70 -10.27 13.19
N PRO A 146 3.30 -11.23 13.91
CA PRO A 146 3.63 -12.54 13.33
C PRO A 146 2.39 -13.33 12.90
N LEU A 147 1.26 -13.18 13.60
CA LEU A 147 -0.01 -13.84 13.25
C LEU A 147 -0.56 -13.29 11.93
N LEU A 148 -0.66 -11.96 11.82
CA LEU A 148 -1.12 -11.28 10.61
C LEU A 148 -0.16 -11.52 9.44
N MET A 149 1.16 -11.54 9.68
CA MET A 149 2.16 -11.86 8.66
C MET A 149 1.99 -13.30 8.14
N SER A 150 1.72 -14.27 9.01
CA SER A 150 1.44 -15.65 8.59
C SER A 150 0.18 -15.74 7.72
N LEU A 151 -0.89 -15.04 8.13
CA LEU A 151 -2.13 -14.99 7.37
C LEU A 151 -1.92 -14.35 5.99
N VAL A 152 -1.25 -13.20 5.91
CA VAL A 152 -0.98 -12.51 4.63
C VAL A 152 -0.17 -13.38 3.67
N ARG A 153 0.80 -14.14 4.16
CA ARG A 153 1.65 -14.98 3.30
C ARG A 153 0.98 -16.27 2.85
N ARG A 154 0.09 -16.86 3.65
CA ARG A 154 -0.50 -18.19 3.38
C ARG A 154 -1.90 -18.12 2.79
N TYR A 155 -2.69 -17.12 3.14
CA TYR A 155 -4.09 -17.01 2.71
C TYR A 155 -4.26 -16.84 1.20
N PRO A 156 -3.65 -15.82 0.54
CA PRO A 156 -3.81 -15.64 -0.88
C PRO A 156 -3.13 -16.77 -1.69
N PRO A 157 -3.53 -16.99 -2.96
CA PRO A 157 -2.86 -17.95 -3.85
C PRO A 157 -1.35 -17.67 -4.01
N HIS A 158 -1.00 -16.39 -4.07
CA HIS A 158 0.38 -15.91 -3.99
C HIS A 158 0.42 -14.55 -3.27
N VAL A 159 1.60 -14.16 -2.79
CA VAL A 159 1.86 -12.90 -2.08
C VAL A 159 1.46 -11.61 -2.83
N GLY A 160 1.39 -11.64 -4.16
CA GLY A 160 0.99 -10.49 -4.98
C GLY A 160 -0.51 -10.17 -5.02
N TYR A 161 -1.37 -10.86 -4.25
CA TYR A 161 -2.79 -10.53 -4.12
C TYR A 161 -3.04 -9.55 -2.98
N LEU A 162 -3.77 -8.47 -3.26
CA LEU A 162 -4.24 -7.59 -2.19
C LEU A 162 -5.32 -8.28 -1.37
N THR A 163 -5.23 -8.17 -0.05
CA THR A 163 -6.23 -8.69 0.88
C THR A 163 -6.52 -7.67 1.97
N THR A 164 -7.68 -7.79 2.62
CA THR A 164 -8.09 -6.96 3.78
C THR A 164 -7.13 -7.06 4.98
N ILE A 165 -6.26 -8.06 5.00
CA ILE A 165 -5.28 -8.29 6.07
C ILE A 165 -4.07 -7.34 5.92
N HIS A 166 -3.76 -6.90 4.69
CA HIS A 166 -2.59 -6.06 4.43
C HIS A 166 -2.64 -4.70 5.16
N PRO A 167 -3.75 -3.92 5.10
CA PRO A 167 -3.86 -2.68 5.86
C PRO A 167 -3.72 -2.89 7.37
N LEU A 168 -4.31 -3.97 7.91
CA LEU A 168 -4.26 -4.29 9.34
C LEU A 168 -2.82 -4.60 9.81
N LEU A 169 -2.10 -5.41 9.05
CA LEU A 169 -0.69 -5.72 9.30
C LEU A 169 0.16 -4.44 9.29
N LEU A 170 -0.02 -3.60 8.26
CA LEU A 170 0.74 -2.36 8.14
C LEU A 170 0.40 -1.37 9.25
N ALA A 171 -0.88 -1.25 9.64
CA ALA A 171 -1.30 -0.41 10.75
C ALA A 171 -0.61 -0.83 12.06
N ALA A 172 -0.59 -2.14 12.36
CA ALA A 172 0.10 -2.68 13.54
C ALA A 172 1.62 -2.41 13.50
N CYS A 173 2.26 -2.61 12.35
CA CYS A 173 3.70 -2.34 12.17
C CYS A 173 4.03 -0.85 12.33
N VAL A 174 3.20 0.04 11.78
CA VAL A 174 3.41 1.50 11.85
C VAL A 174 3.24 2.01 13.28
N GLN A 175 2.21 1.56 14.00
CA GLN A 175 1.96 1.97 15.39
C GLN A 175 3.02 1.46 16.36
N THR A 176 3.57 0.27 16.12
CA THR A 176 4.59 -0.34 16.97
C THR A 176 6.02 -0.08 16.49
N HIS A 177 6.20 0.67 15.40
CA HIS A 177 7.48 0.99 14.77
C HIS A 177 8.31 -0.23 14.25
N HIS A 178 7.66 -1.36 13.95
CA HIS A 178 8.29 -2.55 13.37
C HIS A 178 8.36 -2.49 11.84
N PHE A 179 9.03 -1.47 11.31
CA PHE A 179 9.06 -1.18 9.87
C PHE A 179 9.82 -2.22 9.04
N THR A 180 10.92 -2.77 9.57
CA THR A 180 11.80 -3.70 8.82
C THR A 180 11.15 -5.04 8.52
N THR A 181 10.24 -5.50 9.38
CA THR A 181 9.58 -6.81 9.29
C THR A 181 8.73 -6.97 8.03
N VAL A 182 8.10 -5.88 7.56
CA VAL A 182 7.16 -5.91 6.44
C VAL A 182 7.80 -5.54 5.09
N VAL A 183 9.05 -5.06 5.09
CA VAL A 183 9.78 -4.68 3.87
C VAL A 183 9.83 -5.78 2.82
N PRO A 184 10.13 -7.06 3.14
CA PRO A 184 10.17 -8.11 2.11
C PRO A 184 8.83 -8.31 1.42
N LEU A 185 7.73 -8.20 2.17
CA LEU A 185 6.37 -8.30 1.63
C LEU A 185 6.05 -7.12 0.71
N LEU A 186 6.37 -5.89 1.12
CA LEU A 186 6.15 -4.69 0.32
C LEU A 186 7.01 -4.67 -0.96
N ALA A 187 8.18 -5.31 -0.94
CA ALA A 187 9.10 -5.35 -2.08
C ALA A 187 8.64 -6.30 -3.20
N GLU A 188 7.84 -7.32 -2.89
CA GLU A 188 7.28 -8.23 -3.91
C GLU A 188 6.23 -7.52 -4.78
N GLY A 189 5.50 -6.56 -4.21
CA GLY A 189 4.50 -5.76 -4.90
C GLY A 189 3.18 -6.49 -5.12
N ILE A 190 2.09 -5.73 -5.07
CA ILE A 190 0.74 -6.24 -5.35
C ILE A 190 0.47 -6.10 -6.85
N THR A 191 0.01 -7.18 -7.48
CA THR A 191 -0.33 -7.17 -8.91
C THR A 191 -1.75 -7.59 -9.21
N GLU A 192 -2.42 -8.28 -8.28
CA GLU A 192 -3.77 -8.81 -8.48
C GLU A 192 -4.69 -8.38 -7.34
N ILE A 193 -5.93 -8.05 -7.69
CA ILE A 193 -7.00 -7.74 -6.75
C ILE A 193 -8.19 -8.60 -7.16
N ASP A 194 -8.60 -9.52 -6.30
CA ASP A 194 -9.74 -10.39 -6.53
C ASP A 194 -10.73 -10.27 -5.36
N THR A 195 -11.91 -9.71 -5.65
CA THR A 195 -12.98 -9.49 -4.67
C THR A 195 -13.67 -10.80 -4.24
N GLN A 196 -13.47 -11.91 -4.96
CA GLN A 196 -13.99 -13.22 -4.56
C GLN A 196 -13.13 -13.86 -3.47
N ILE A 197 -11.81 -13.62 -3.50
CA ILE A 197 -10.87 -14.15 -2.52
C ILE A 197 -10.81 -13.27 -1.28
N SER A 198 -11.01 -11.97 -1.40
CA SER A 198 -11.03 -11.06 -0.25
C SER A 198 -11.96 -9.91 -0.58
N ASP A 199 -12.83 -9.52 0.35
CA ASP A 199 -13.74 -8.40 0.15
C ASP A 199 -12.99 -7.06 0.26
N VAL A 200 -12.08 -6.82 -0.69
CA VAL A 200 -11.21 -5.65 -0.72
C VAL A 200 -12.02 -4.44 -1.16
N GLN A 201 -12.08 -3.46 -0.28
CA GLN A 201 -12.71 -2.17 -0.55
C GLN A 201 -11.70 -1.18 -1.12
N TYR A 202 -12.20 -0.13 -1.75
CA TYR A 202 -11.36 0.98 -2.26
C TYR A 202 -10.45 1.56 -1.17
N THR A 203 -10.97 1.69 0.06
CA THR A 203 -10.22 2.19 1.21
C THR A 203 -9.06 1.29 1.60
N ASP A 204 -9.19 -0.03 1.46
CA ASP A 204 -8.12 -0.99 1.81
C ASP A 204 -6.92 -0.81 0.88
N ASN A 205 -7.18 -0.61 -0.41
CA ASN A 205 -6.13 -0.30 -1.39
C ASN A 205 -5.41 1.01 -1.05
N LEU A 206 -6.16 2.07 -0.68
CA LEU A 206 -5.56 3.34 -0.27
C LEU A 206 -4.74 3.20 1.01
N GLN A 207 -5.26 2.51 2.02
CA GLN A 207 -4.58 2.31 3.30
C GLN A 207 -3.30 1.48 3.12
N TYR A 208 -3.34 0.42 2.32
CA TYR A 208 -2.17 -0.40 2.02
C TYR A 208 -1.03 0.45 1.43
N HIS A 209 -1.31 1.19 0.35
CA HIS A 209 -0.29 1.99 -0.32
C HIS A 209 0.18 3.17 0.54
N TYR A 210 -0.74 3.84 1.25
CA TYR A 210 -0.38 4.94 2.15
C TYR A 210 0.51 4.48 3.30
N LEU A 211 0.12 3.41 4.00
CA LEU A 211 0.88 2.89 5.13
C LEU A 211 2.22 2.31 4.66
N GLY A 212 2.25 1.63 3.50
CA GLY A 212 3.49 1.16 2.88
C GLY A 212 4.46 2.32 2.58
N GLY A 213 3.95 3.43 2.05
CA GLY A 213 4.72 4.67 1.86
C GLY A 213 5.27 5.22 3.17
N CYS A 214 4.47 5.21 4.25
CA CYS A 214 4.91 5.60 5.58
C CYS A 214 6.03 4.69 6.14
N VAL A 215 5.94 3.37 5.92
CA VAL A 215 6.99 2.41 6.31
C VAL A 215 8.31 2.75 5.60
N TYR A 216 8.28 2.93 4.28
CA TYR A 216 9.49 3.26 3.51
C TYR A 216 10.05 4.66 3.87
N ALA A 217 9.18 5.65 4.08
CA ALA A 217 9.58 6.98 4.51
C ALA A 217 10.25 6.96 5.90
N ALA A 218 9.74 6.17 6.85
CA ALA A 218 10.34 5.99 8.16
C ALA A 218 11.75 5.35 8.07
N LEU A 219 11.94 4.44 7.11
CA LEU A 219 13.23 3.82 6.82
C LEU A 219 14.15 4.67 5.92
N LYS A 220 13.76 5.89 5.57
CA LYS A 220 14.46 6.80 4.64
C LYS A 220 14.70 6.21 3.24
N ARG A 221 13.90 5.20 2.87
CA ARG A 221 13.85 4.63 1.52
C ARG A 221 12.89 5.46 0.66
N PHE A 222 13.32 6.69 0.38
CA PHE A 222 12.43 7.71 -0.17
C PHE A 222 11.95 7.42 -1.58
N LYS A 223 12.73 6.71 -2.42
CA LYS A 223 12.32 6.36 -3.78
C LYS A 223 11.12 5.41 -3.75
N GLU A 224 11.20 4.36 -2.95
CA GLU A 224 10.12 3.40 -2.77
C GLU A 224 8.91 4.05 -2.08
N ALA A 225 9.14 4.99 -1.16
CA ALA A 225 8.06 5.76 -0.56
C ALA A 225 7.34 6.65 -1.58
N GLU A 226 8.07 7.28 -2.51
CA GLU A 226 7.50 8.07 -3.62
C GLU A 226 6.52 7.21 -4.43
N ASP A 227 6.95 6.03 -4.88
CA ASP A 227 6.13 5.11 -5.69
C ASP A 227 4.82 4.73 -4.99
N PHE A 228 4.88 4.43 -3.69
CA PHE A 228 3.71 4.06 -2.89
C PHE A 228 2.75 5.24 -2.67
N PHE A 229 3.26 6.43 -2.37
CA PHE A 229 2.41 7.63 -2.24
C PHE A 229 1.83 8.07 -3.58
N GLU A 230 2.59 7.99 -4.68
CA GLU A 230 2.11 8.27 -6.03
C GLU A 230 0.99 7.31 -6.44
N THR A 231 1.13 6.02 -6.13
CA THR A 231 0.07 5.02 -6.34
C THR A 231 -1.21 5.36 -5.56
N THR A 232 -1.06 5.83 -4.32
CA THR A 232 -2.21 6.29 -3.51
C THR A 232 -2.89 7.51 -4.14
N VAL A 233 -2.12 8.52 -4.55
CA VAL A 233 -2.62 9.78 -5.14
C VAL A 233 -3.29 9.55 -6.50
N THR A 234 -2.76 8.63 -7.29
CA THR A 234 -3.25 8.32 -8.64
C THR A 234 -4.48 7.41 -8.65
N ALA A 235 -4.84 6.80 -7.52
CA ALA A 235 -6.01 5.95 -7.40
C ALA A 235 -7.29 6.68 -7.91
N PRO A 236 -8.09 6.05 -8.79
CA PRO A 236 -9.28 6.68 -9.36
C PRO A 236 -10.28 7.10 -8.28
N ALA A 237 -10.69 8.37 -8.29
CA ALA A 237 -11.55 8.94 -7.26
C ALA A 237 -12.50 9.99 -7.84
N THR A 238 -13.81 9.78 -7.65
CA THR A 238 -14.83 10.81 -7.96
C THR A 238 -14.74 11.97 -6.97
N VAL A 239 -14.53 11.65 -5.69
CA VAL A 239 -14.31 12.58 -4.59
C VAL A 239 -12.96 12.27 -3.95
N ALA A 240 -12.18 13.30 -3.63
CA ALA A 240 -10.89 13.11 -2.99
C ALA A 240 -11.05 12.57 -1.57
N SER A 241 -10.37 11.47 -1.26
CA SER A 241 -10.31 10.94 0.11
C SER A 241 -9.28 11.68 0.97
N ALA A 242 -9.48 11.67 2.29
CA ALA A 242 -8.51 12.22 3.23
C ALA A 242 -7.15 11.51 3.14
N ILE A 243 -7.14 10.19 2.94
CA ILE A 243 -5.92 9.38 2.77
C ILE A 243 -5.12 9.85 1.55
N GLN A 244 -5.80 10.09 0.42
CA GLN A 244 -5.14 10.61 -0.79
C GLN A 244 -4.56 12.00 -0.56
N LEU A 245 -5.24 12.86 0.19
CA LEU A 245 -4.74 14.20 0.50
C LEU A 245 -3.49 14.14 1.39
N GLU A 246 -3.50 13.31 2.43
CA GLU A 246 -2.34 13.08 3.29
C GLU A 246 -1.17 12.45 2.55
N ALA A 247 -1.44 11.49 1.66
CA ALA A 247 -0.43 10.92 0.77
C ALA A 247 0.20 11.99 -0.12
N TYR A 248 -0.61 12.89 -0.71
CA TYR A 248 -0.11 13.93 -1.61
C TYR A 248 0.77 14.96 -0.87
N LYS A 249 0.39 15.34 0.35
CA LYS A 249 1.22 16.19 1.23
C LYS A 249 2.60 15.56 1.48
N LYS A 250 2.64 14.28 1.84
CA LYS A 250 3.89 13.53 2.11
C LYS A 250 4.71 13.31 0.83
N LEU A 251 4.05 13.01 -0.29
CA LEU A 251 4.68 12.88 -1.61
C LEU A 251 5.44 14.15 -1.98
N GLY A 252 4.82 15.33 -1.82
CA GLY A 252 5.48 16.61 -2.10
C GLY A 252 6.73 16.82 -1.26
N LEU A 253 6.66 16.54 0.05
CA LEU A 253 7.84 16.66 0.94
C LEU A 253 8.95 15.67 0.56
N ILE A 254 8.60 14.43 0.18
CA ILE A 254 9.56 13.42 -0.25
C ILE A 254 10.22 13.81 -1.58
N GLN A 255 9.46 14.36 -2.52
CA GLN A 255 10.02 14.86 -3.78
C GLN A 255 11.00 16.02 -3.56
N LEU A 256 10.73 16.92 -2.62
CA LEU A 256 11.68 17.97 -2.24
C LEU A 256 12.96 17.38 -1.63
N ILE A 257 12.85 16.31 -0.84
CA ILE A 257 14.03 15.59 -0.28
C ILE A 257 14.85 14.93 -1.42
N LEU A 258 14.17 14.26 -2.36
CA LEU A 258 14.78 13.43 -3.42
C LEU A 258 15.30 14.19 -4.63
N TYR A 259 14.66 15.29 -5.02
CA TYR A 259 14.95 16.01 -6.26
C TYR A 259 15.18 17.50 -6.05
N GLY A 260 14.83 18.03 -4.88
CA GLY A 260 14.91 19.46 -4.58
C GLY A 260 13.81 20.30 -5.24
N GLU A 261 12.85 19.66 -5.90
CA GLU A 261 11.70 20.27 -6.56
C GLU A 261 10.51 19.29 -6.61
N LEU A 262 9.31 19.80 -6.85
CA LEU A 262 8.13 18.97 -7.06
C LEU A 262 8.15 18.39 -8.47
N ARG A 263 7.78 17.12 -8.60
CA ARG A 263 7.56 16.50 -9.91
C ARG A 263 6.09 16.64 -10.30
N ASN A 264 5.85 16.84 -11.59
CA ASN A 264 4.49 16.82 -12.10
C ASN A 264 3.93 15.41 -11.94
N PRO A 265 2.75 15.27 -11.34
CA PRO A 265 2.16 13.95 -11.16
C PRO A 265 1.66 13.43 -12.53
N PRO A 266 1.39 12.12 -12.66
CA PRO A 266 0.89 11.56 -13.90
C PRO A 266 -0.41 12.21 -14.38
N ARG A 267 -0.62 12.24 -15.70
CA ARG A 267 -1.81 12.91 -16.29
C ARG A 267 -3.14 12.26 -15.92
N TYR A 268 -3.13 11.00 -15.49
CA TYR A 268 -4.31 10.23 -15.12
C TYR A 268 -4.75 10.43 -13.66
N VAL A 269 -4.08 11.29 -12.90
CA VAL A 269 -4.51 11.63 -11.53
C VAL A 269 -5.89 12.27 -11.57
N SER A 270 -6.75 11.85 -10.64
CA SER A 270 -8.11 12.38 -10.54
C SER A 270 -8.11 13.89 -10.32
N SER A 271 -8.89 14.62 -11.12
CA SER A 271 -8.98 16.08 -11.07
C SER A 271 -9.53 16.58 -9.73
N SER A 272 -10.41 15.81 -9.09
CA SER A 272 -10.93 16.01 -7.74
C SER A 272 -9.80 16.11 -6.71
N VAL A 273 -8.88 15.14 -6.70
CA VAL A 273 -7.71 15.10 -5.81
C VAL A 273 -6.78 16.28 -6.05
N THR A 274 -6.46 16.56 -7.33
CA THR A 274 -5.58 17.68 -7.69
C THR A 274 -6.17 19.03 -7.27
N ARG A 275 -7.49 19.20 -7.40
CA ARG A 275 -8.18 20.45 -7.01
C ARG A 275 -8.15 20.67 -5.50
N VAL A 276 -8.34 19.61 -4.71
CA VAL A 276 -8.28 19.69 -3.24
C VAL A 276 -6.85 19.91 -2.78
N TYR A 277 -5.85 19.27 -3.39
CA TYR A 277 -4.45 19.50 -3.02
C TYR A 277 -4.02 20.95 -3.28
N LYS A 278 -4.54 21.60 -4.34
CA LYS A 278 -4.28 23.01 -4.63
C LYS A 278 -4.74 23.97 -3.52
N THR A 279 -5.61 23.55 -2.61
CA THR A 279 -6.02 24.37 -1.46
C THR A 279 -5.05 24.29 -0.28
N GLN A 280 -4.10 23.33 -0.31
CA GLN A 280 -3.08 23.16 0.73
C GLN A 280 -1.93 24.15 0.55
N THR A 281 -2.21 25.43 0.80
CA THR A 281 -1.30 26.55 0.53
C THR A 281 0.02 26.47 1.30
N ALA A 282 0.04 25.99 2.54
CA ALA A 282 1.27 25.84 3.33
C ALA A 282 2.30 24.93 2.64
N TYR A 283 1.87 23.78 2.12
CA TYR A 283 2.74 22.83 1.40
C TYR A 283 3.22 23.41 0.07
N LEU A 284 2.33 24.06 -0.69
CA LEU A 284 2.65 24.63 -1.99
C LEU A 284 3.57 25.86 -1.87
N ASN A 285 3.34 26.72 -0.87
CA ASN A 285 4.18 27.87 -0.60
C ASN A 285 5.57 27.44 -0.13
N PHE A 286 5.65 26.44 0.75
CA PHE A 286 6.92 25.85 1.16
C PHE A 286 7.69 25.30 -0.05
N ALA A 287 7.04 24.50 -0.89
CA ALA A 287 7.67 23.94 -2.09
C ALA A 287 8.11 25.02 -3.10
N LYS A 288 7.30 26.07 -3.31
CA LYS A 288 7.63 27.18 -4.20
C LYS A 288 8.84 27.99 -3.71
N ASN A 289 8.97 28.15 -2.39
CA ASN A 289 10.07 28.89 -1.78
C ASN A 289 11.28 28.00 -1.45
N TYR A 290 11.22 26.70 -1.78
CA TYR A 290 12.24 25.73 -1.42
C TYR A 290 13.59 26.04 -2.06
N GLY A 291 14.59 26.31 -1.22
CA GLY A 291 15.94 26.67 -1.67
C GLY A 291 16.08 28.07 -2.26
N ILE A 292 15.06 28.93 -2.14
CA ILE A 292 15.19 30.37 -2.41
C ILE A 292 15.81 31.03 -1.18
N ALA A 293 16.68 32.00 -1.44
CA ALA A 293 17.74 32.45 -0.56
C ALA A 293 17.30 32.93 0.86
N SER A 294 16.02 33.22 1.11
CA SER A 294 15.36 33.29 2.44
C SER A 294 13.84 33.20 2.17
N PRO A 295 13.09 32.18 2.64
CA PRO A 295 12.80 31.92 4.05
C PRO A 295 12.80 30.41 4.40
N ASN A 296 13.87 29.92 5.00
CA ASN A 296 13.82 28.64 5.74
C ASN A 296 13.14 28.80 7.11
N GLU A 297 12.75 30.03 7.46
CA GLU A 297 11.77 30.31 8.50
C GLU A 297 10.39 29.95 7.97
N ILE A 298 9.96 28.74 8.32
CA ILE A 298 8.58 28.32 8.11
C ILE A 298 7.71 29.23 9.00
N PRO A 299 6.71 29.95 8.44
CA PRO A 299 5.82 30.79 9.24
C PRO A 299 5.21 30.00 10.40
N ALA A 300 5.01 30.63 11.55
CA ALA A 300 4.42 29.95 12.72
C ALA A 300 3.06 29.31 12.40
N SER A 301 2.25 29.96 11.55
CA SER A 301 0.98 29.42 11.05
C SER A 301 1.16 28.12 10.26
N ASP A 302 2.24 28.01 9.48
CA ASP A 302 2.52 26.83 8.68
C ASP A 302 3.07 25.72 9.58
N VAL A 303 3.90 26.05 10.58
CA VAL A 303 4.38 25.10 11.61
C VAL A 303 3.22 24.42 12.32
N GLU A 304 2.17 25.16 12.69
CA GLU A 304 0.97 24.59 13.30
C GLU A 304 0.26 23.60 12.35
N ILE A 305 0.16 23.92 11.06
CA ILE A 305 -0.43 23.03 10.04
C ILE A 305 0.40 21.75 9.90
N PHE A 306 1.72 21.85 9.74
CA PHE A 306 2.60 20.68 9.61
C PHE A 306 2.65 19.83 10.89
N THR A 307 2.46 20.44 12.05
CA THR A 307 2.39 19.73 13.33
C THR A 307 1.07 18.97 13.45
N ARG A 308 -0.05 19.62 13.12
CA ARG A 308 -1.38 18.99 13.10
C ARG A 308 -1.42 17.81 12.13
N ASP A 309 -0.79 17.96 10.96
CA ASP A 309 -0.73 16.93 9.93
C ASP A 309 0.35 15.85 10.21
N ASN A 310 1.05 15.92 11.36
CA ASN A 310 2.12 15.01 11.76
C ASN A 310 3.30 14.90 10.77
N ASN A 311 3.51 15.92 9.92
CA ASN A 311 4.52 15.92 8.85
C ASN A 311 5.80 16.70 9.21
N MET A 312 5.91 17.19 10.46
CA MET A 312 7.04 17.97 10.96
C MET A 312 8.40 17.27 10.80
N GLY A 313 8.43 15.94 10.94
CA GLY A 313 9.66 15.15 10.75
C GLY A 313 10.19 15.22 9.33
N LEU A 314 9.31 15.03 8.34
CA LEU A 314 9.66 15.11 6.91
C LEU A 314 10.04 16.54 6.51
N LEU A 315 9.34 17.54 7.05
CA LEU A 315 9.65 18.95 6.80
C LEU A 315 11.07 19.30 7.24
N LYS A 316 11.47 18.90 8.46
CA LYS A 316 12.84 19.11 8.96
C LYS A 316 13.89 18.44 8.07
N GLN A 317 13.60 17.24 7.57
CA GLN A 317 14.50 16.54 6.65
C GLN A 317 14.59 17.27 5.30
N ALA A 318 13.47 17.77 4.77
CA ALA A 318 13.47 18.58 3.57
C ALA A 318 14.30 19.86 3.75
N VAL A 319 14.15 20.58 4.86
CA VAL A 319 14.97 21.77 5.16
C VAL A 319 16.46 21.43 5.25
N ALA A 320 16.80 20.31 5.90
CA ALA A 320 18.19 19.86 6.00
C ALA A 320 18.84 19.52 4.64
N ARG A 321 18.04 19.17 3.62
CA ARG A 321 18.52 18.88 2.26
C ARG A 321 18.72 20.12 1.39
N ILE A 322 18.28 21.31 1.80
CA ILE A 322 18.40 22.53 1.01
C ILE A 322 19.86 22.85 0.61
N PRO A 323 20.85 22.82 1.53
CA PRO A 323 22.25 23.08 1.16
C PRO A 323 22.80 22.07 0.14
N TYR A 324 22.38 20.80 0.24
CA TYR A 324 22.80 19.73 -0.69
C TYR A 324 22.30 20.04 -2.11
N TRP A 325 21.03 20.40 -2.25
CA TRP A 325 20.47 20.77 -3.56
C TRP A 325 21.06 22.07 -4.11
N ALA A 326 21.42 23.03 -3.26
CA ALA A 326 22.11 24.23 -3.69
C ALA A 326 23.50 23.90 -4.28
N VAL A 327 24.28 23.02 -3.62
CA VAL A 327 25.56 22.52 -4.17
C VAL A 327 25.34 21.76 -5.47
N HIS A 328 24.34 20.87 -5.54
CA HIS A 328 24.01 20.13 -6.76
C HIS A 328 23.60 21.03 -7.94
N LYS A 329 23.03 22.22 -7.69
CA LYS A 329 22.78 23.21 -8.76
C LYS A 329 24.08 23.83 -9.28
N LEU A 330 25.07 24.03 -8.41
CA LEU A 330 26.37 24.59 -8.79
C LEU A 330 27.17 23.63 -9.68
N THR A 331 27.08 22.31 -9.45
CA THR A 331 27.78 21.31 -10.28
C THR A 331 27.33 21.32 -11.75
N LYS A 332 26.11 21.78 -12.03
CA LYS A 332 25.59 21.88 -13.40
C LYS A 332 26.11 23.10 -14.18
N VAL A 333 26.59 24.12 -13.47
CA VAL A 333 26.96 25.42 -14.07
C VAL A 333 28.47 25.64 -14.03
N TYR A 334 29.16 25.10 -13.03
CA TYR A 334 30.56 25.37 -12.76
C TYR A 334 31.39 24.08 -12.80
N VAL A 335 32.58 24.17 -13.40
CA VAL A 335 33.58 23.09 -13.39
C VAL A 335 34.45 23.16 -12.14
N SER A 336 34.71 24.36 -11.63
CA SER A 336 35.53 24.55 -10.43
C SER A 336 35.08 25.79 -9.68
N LEU A 337 35.05 25.70 -8.35
CA LEU A 337 34.62 26.78 -7.47
C LEU A 337 35.40 26.74 -6.16
N SER A 338 35.70 27.89 -5.57
CA SER A 338 36.32 27.93 -4.25
C SER A 338 35.32 27.62 -3.12
N LEU A 339 35.78 27.07 -2.00
CA LEU A 339 34.92 26.82 -0.82
C LEU A 339 34.22 28.09 -0.31
N ALA A 340 34.85 29.26 -0.46
CA ALA A 340 34.29 30.54 -0.06
C ALA A 340 33.11 30.96 -0.96
N GLU A 341 33.26 30.83 -2.29
CA GLU A 341 32.19 31.13 -3.25
C GLU A 341 31.02 30.14 -3.11
N ILE A 342 31.31 28.85 -2.83
CA ILE A 342 30.26 27.86 -2.54
C ILE A 342 29.52 28.28 -1.28
N GLY A 343 30.25 28.60 -0.19
CA GLY A 343 29.68 29.08 1.06
C GLY A 343 28.80 30.32 0.89
N GLN A 344 29.23 31.27 0.07
CA GLN A 344 28.45 32.47 -0.24
C GLN A 344 27.17 32.14 -1.03
N SER A 345 27.23 31.21 -1.98
CA SER A 345 26.08 30.77 -2.76
C SER A 345 25.05 30.01 -1.91
N ILE A 346 25.52 29.13 -1.01
CA ILE A 346 24.64 28.35 -0.11
C ILE A 346 24.31 29.07 1.20
N LYS A 347 24.81 30.32 1.38
CA LYS A 347 24.65 31.15 2.59
C LYS A 347 25.14 30.49 3.89
N VAL A 348 26.17 29.66 3.78
CA VAL A 348 26.87 29.09 4.94
C VAL A 348 28.18 29.85 5.10
N SER A 349 28.25 30.67 6.16
CA SER A 349 29.39 31.56 6.41
C SER A 349 30.66 30.84 6.84
N ASP A 350 30.54 29.63 7.40
CA ASP A 350 31.68 28.84 7.87
C ASP A 350 32.23 27.92 6.78
N PRO A 351 33.45 28.16 6.27
CA PRO A 351 34.06 27.31 5.24
C PRO A 351 34.34 25.87 5.69
N ALA A 352 34.52 25.63 7.01
CA ALA A 352 34.74 24.28 7.53
C ALA A 352 33.48 23.41 7.42
N THR A 353 32.32 24.00 7.71
CA THR A 353 31.01 23.37 7.50
C THR A 353 30.75 23.08 6.02
N VAL A 354 31.09 24.00 5.11
CA VAL A 354 30.97 23.79 3.66
C VAL A 354 31.85 22.62 3.21
N LYS A 355 33.11 22.57 3.68
CA LYS A 355 34.02 21.47 3.36
C LYS A 355 33.48 20.11 3.83
N THR A 356 32.95 20.06 5.06
CA THR A 356 32.36 18.83 5.64
C THR A 356 31.14 18.37 4.84
N LEU A 357 30.28 19.32 4.43
CA LEU A 357 29.13 19.04 3.58
C LEU A 357 29.56 18.41 2.24
N ILE A 358 30.50 19.04 1.53
CA ILE A 358 30.99 18.54 0.23
C ILE A 358 31.65 17.16 0.39
N GLN A 359 32.47 16.96 1.43
CA GLN A 359 33.06 15.66 1.73
C GLN A 359 32.01 14.58 1.99
N THR A 360 30.92 14.93 2.70
CA THR A 360 29.79 14.03 2.92
C THR A 360 29.14 13.66 1.60
N MET A 361 28.87 14.64 0.72
CA MET A 361 28.26 14.42 -0.59
C MET A 361 29.13 13.57 -1.53
N ILE A 362 30.46 13.70 -1.45
CA ILE A 362 31.40 12.83 -2.18
C ILE A 362 31.34 11.40 -1.62
N THR A 363 31.34 11.26 -0.29
CA THR A 363 31.34 9.95 0.38
C THR A 363 30.04 9.19 0.15
N THR A 364 28.90 9.88 0.12
CA THR A 364 27.58 9.29 -0.19
C THR A 364 27.38 9.03 -1.68
N GLY A 365 28.30 9.47 -2.55
CA GLY A 365 28.21 9.33 -4.00
C GLY A 365 27.17 10.25 -4.65
N GLU A 366 26.72 11.30 -3.96
CA GLU A 366 25.77 12.27 -4.50
C GLU A 366 26.43 13.22 -5.51
N ILE A 367 27.71 13.53 -5.33
CA ILE A 367 28.52 14.33 -6.26
C ILE A 367 29.87 13.68 -6.50
N HIS A 368 30.41 13.90 -7.71
CA HIS A 368 31.79 13.53 -8.03
C HIS A 368 32.61 14.82 -8.07
N ALA A 369 33.50 14.97 -7.09
CA ALA A 369 34.31 16.17 -6.97
C ALA A 369 35.62 15.88 -6.24
N THR A 370 36.66 16.66 -6.58
CA THR A 370 37.96 16.61 -5.92
C THR A 370 38.26 17.94 -5.22
N ILE A 371 38.79 17.86 -3.99
CA ILE A 371 39.10 19.03 -3.16
C ILE A 371 40.62 19.24 -3.17
N SER A 372 41.06 20.36 -3.72
CA SER A 372 42.49 20.74 -3.73
C SER A 372 42.94 21.30 -2.36
N PRO A 373 44.23 21.18 -2.01
CA PRO A 373 44.79 21.79 -0.79
C PRO A 373 44.61 23.31 -0.72
N SER A 374 44.50 23.98 -1.87
CA SER A 374 44.21 25.41 -2.02
C SER A 374 42.75 25.80 -1.72
N GLY A 375 41.87 24.85 -1.42
CA GLY A 375 40.46 25.12 -1.10
C GLY A 375 39.57 25.29 -2.33
N ILE A 376 40.02 24.82 -3.51
CA ILE A 376 39.23 24.78 -4.74
C ILE A 376 38.60 23.39 -4.90
N VAL A 377 37.29 23.36 -5.16
CA VAL A 377 36.52 22.16 -5.45
C VAL A 377 36.34 22.07 -6.96
N LYS A 378 36.87 21.00 -7.55
CA LYS A 378 36.68 20.69 -8.97
C LYS A 378 35.57 19.66 -9.08
N PHE A 379 34.50 20.01 -9.78
CA PHE A 379 33.41 19.10 -10.08
C PHE A 379 33.78 18.26 -11.29
N GLU A 380 33.50 16.97 -11.19
CA GLU A 380 33.74 15.98 -12.23
C GLU A 380 32.40 15.36 -12.62
N ASP A 381 32.28 14.94 -13.88
CA ASP A 381 31.11 14.18 -14.30
C ASP A 381 31.11 12.82 -13.62
N ALA A 382 29.91 12.30 -13.36
CA ALA A 382 29.79 10.95 -12.85
C ALA A 382 30.47 9.97 -13.82
N PRO A 383 31.32 9.05 -13.33
CA PRO A 383 31.91 8.04 -14.19
C PRO A 383 30.79 7.27 -14.89
N LEU A 384 30.98 6.98 -16.18
CA LEU A 384 30.06 6.14 -16.92
C LEU A 384 29.87 4.84 -16.14
N GLN A 385 28.63 4.58 -15.69
CA GLN A 385 28.29 3.35 -15.01
C GLN A 385 28.46 2.21 -16.01
N THR A 386 29.62 1.56 -15.95
CA THR A 386 29.85 0.31 -16.66
C THR A 386 29.12 -0.77 -15.89
N ILE A 387 27.98 -1.20 -16.44
CA ILE A 387 27.23 -2.33 -15.90
C ILE A 387 28.13 -3.54 -16.04
N ASN A 388 28.50 -4.16 -14.92
CA ASN A 388 29.28 -5.40 -14.96
C ASN A 388 28.40 -6.53 -15.55
N GLU A 389 29.04 -7.59 -16.04
CA GLU A 389 28.34 -8.69 -16.71
C GLU A 389 27.24 -9.30 -15.82
N ALA A 390 27.52 -9.48 -14.52
CA ALA A 390 26.57 -10.04 -13.55
C ALA A 390 25.32 -9.16 -13.33
N GLU A 391 25.48 -7.84 -13.21
CA GLU A 391 24.38 -6.89 -13.08
C GLU A 391 23.61 -6.78 -14.39
N GLY A 392 24.30 -6.84 -15.52
CA GLY A 392 23.69 -6.89 -16.85
C GLY A 392 22.79 -8.11 -17.00
N GLU A 393 23.27 -9.29 -16.61
CA GLU A 393 22.49 -10.53 -16.62
C GLU A 393 21.32 -10.47 -15.64
N ARG A 394 21.49 -9.90 -14.45
CA ARG A 394 20.42 -9.69 -13.47
C ARG A 394 19.30 -8.80 -14.02
N LEU A 395 19.66 -7.65 -14.59
CA LEU A 395 18.70 -6.71 -15.18
C LEU A 395 17.96 -7.34 -16.37
N LEU A 396 18.67 -8.10 -17.20
CA LEU A 396 18.09 -8.80 -18.34
C LEU A 396 17.16 -9.94 -17.89
N GLY A 397 17.50 -10.63 -16.79
CA GLY A 397 16.62 -11.59 -16.14
C GLY A 397 15.32 -10.96 -15.63
N LEU A 398 15.41 -9.80 -14.97
CA LEU A 398 14.23 -9.04 -14.53
C LEU A 398 13.36 -8.59 -15.71
N ALA A 399 13.97 -8.07 -16.77
CA ALA A 399 13.25 -7.67 -17.98
C ALA A 399 12.51 -8.85 -18.62
N ARG A 400 13.16 -10.02 -18.74
CA ARG A 400 12.54 -11.25 -19.23
C ARG A 400 11.36 -11.67 -18.37
N ALA A 401 11.49 -11.65 -17.04
CA ALA A 401 10.41 -12.00 -16.13
C ALA A 401 9.19 -11.08 -16.31
N GLN A 402 9.42 -9.77 -16.48
CA GLN A 402 8.35 -8.81 -16.76
C GLN A 402 7.70 -9.04 -18.12
N CYS A 403 8.48 -9.33 -19.17
CA CYS A 403 7.94 -9.68 -20.48
C CYS A 403 7.05 -10.92 -20.41
N LEU A 404 7.46 -11.98 -19.71
CA LEU A 404 6.65 -13.19 -19.54
C LEU A 404 5.34 -12.89 -18.79
N LYS A 405 5.39 -12.04 -17.76
CA LYS A 405 4.18 -11.63 -17.03
C LYS A 405 3.22 -10.82 -17.91
N LEU A 406 3.74 -9.90 -18.73
CA LEU A 406 2.94 -9.15 -19.70
C LEU A 406 2.31 -10.06 -20.76
N MET A 407 3.04 -11.07 -21.23
CA MET A 407 2.50 -12.06 -22.17
C MET A 407 1.36 -12.90 -21.55
N GLU A 408 1.45 -13.23 -20.26
CA GLU A 408 0.37 -13.95 -19.58
C GLU A 408 -0.86 -13.06 -19.39
N LEU A 409 -0.67 -11.80 -18.98
CA LEU A 409 -1.78 -10.83 -18.90
C LEU A 409 -2.45 -10.62 -20.26
N ASP A 410 -1.66 -10.52 -21.33
CA ASP A 410 -2.17 -10.42 -22.70
C ASP A 410 -3.06 -11.62 -23.08
N LYS A 411 -2.60 -12.84 -22.76
CA LYS A 411 -3.40 -14.06 -22.95
C LYS A 411 -4.68 -14.06 -22.14
N GLN A 412 -4.65 -13.56 -20.90
CA GLN A 412 -5.85 -13.48 -20.06
C GLN A 412 -6.87 -12.50 -20.63
N ILE A 413 -6.42 -11.32 -21.10
CA ILE A 413 -7.29 -10.35 -21.77
C ILE A 413 -7.86 -10.94 -23.07
N ALA A 414 -7.03 -11.64 -23.86
CA ALA A 414 -7.46 -12.28 -25.10
C ALA A 414 -8.56 -13.35 -24.88
N LYS A 415 -8.54 -14.04 -23.73
CA LYS A 415 -9.57 -15.00 -23.33
C LYS A 415 -10.85 -14.34 -22.78
N SER A 416 -10.82 -13.04 -22.48
CA SER A 416 -11.94 -12.36 -21.86
C SER A 416 -13.11 -12.20 -22.84
N LYS A 417 -14.32 -12.45 -22.36
CA LYS A 417 -15.55 -12.31 -23.16
C LYS A 417 -15.71 -10.90 -23.78
N PRO A 418 -15.43 -9.79 -23.07
CA PRO A 418 -15.53 -8.45 -23.65
C PRO A 418 -14.58 -8.27 -24.84
N TYR A 419 -13.34 -8.76 -24.73
CA TYR A 419 -12.35 -8.68 -25.79
C TYR A 419 -12.76 -9.51 -27.00
N ILE A 420 -13.14 -10.78 -26.81
CA ILE A 420 -13.61 -11.66 -27.89
C ILE A 420 -14.82 -11.05 -28.60
N THR A 421 -15.76 -10.49 -27.84
CA THR A 421 -16.96 -9.85 -28.42
C THR A 421 -16.60 -8.60 -29.22
N ALA A 422 -15.66 -7.78 -28.74
CA ALA A 422 -15.18 -6.61 -29.46
C ALA A 422 -14.44 -7.00 -30.75
N ALA A 423 -13.54 -7.99 -30.67
CA ALA A 423 -12.79 -8.49 -31.82
C ALA A 423 -13.70 -9.10 -32.89
N LEU A 424 -14.76 -9.82 -32.50
CA LEU A 424 -15.77 -10.33 -33.43
C LEU A 424 -16.55 -9.20 -34.12
N ARG A 425 -16.95 -8.16 -33.37
CA ARG A 425 -17.61 -6.98 -33.95
C ARG A 425 -16.73 -6.23 -34.94
N GLU A 426 -15.43 -6.09 -34.64
CA GLU A 426 -14.48 -5.44 -35.54
C GLU A 426 -14.25 -6.25 -36.83
N ARG A 427 -14.22 -7.58 -36.72
CA ARG A 427 -14.20 -8.47 -37.88
C ARG A 427 -15.47 -8.34 -38.74
N GLU A 428 -16.65 -8.27 -38.11
CA GLU A 428 -17.90 -8.05 -38.85
C GLU A 428 -17.91 -6.68 -39.56
N HIS A 429 -17.49 -5.61 -38.88
CA HIS A 429 -17.40 -4.27 -39.47
C HIS A 429 -16.40 -4.19 -40.65
N SER A 430 -15.23 -4.83 -40.53
CA SER A 430 -14.27 -4.88 -41.63
C SER A 430 -14.77 -5.69 -42.83
N THR A 431 -15.60 -6.72 -42.61
CA THR A 431 -16.26 -7.44 -43.71
C THR A 431 -17.40 -6.66 -44.37
N THR A 432 -18.01 -5.70 -43.69
CA THR A 432 -19.08 -4.86 -44.25
C THR A 432 -18.59 -3.60 -44.97
N ASP A 433 -17.45 -3.02 -44.56
CA ASP A 433 -16.91 -1.79 -45.19
C ASP A 433 -16.11 -2.05 -46.48
N PHE A 434 -15.57 -3.26 -46.66
CA PHE A 434 -14.95 -3.69 -47.91
C PHE A 434 -15.79 -4.78 -48.58
N GLY A 435 -16.76 -4.37 -49.38
CA GLY A 435 -17.63 -5.29 -50.12
C GLY A 435 -16.86 -6.20 -51.08
N GLY A 436 -16.77 -7.49 -50.75
CA GLY A 436 -16.37 -8.54 -51.70
C GLY A 436 -15.76 -9.79 -51.04
N PRO A 437 -16.25 -11.01 -51.34
CA PRO A 437 -15.66 -12.25 -50.85
C PRO A 437 -14.37 -12.54 -51.62
N GLY A 438 -13.22 -12.11 -51.09
CA GLY A 438 -11.95 -12.33 -51.80
C GLY A 438 -10.68 -11.93 -51.07
N PHE A 439 -10.72 -11.18 -49.97
CA PHE A 439 -9.54 -10.97 -49.15
C PHE A 439 -9.42 -12.12 -48.13
N MET A 440 -8.77 -13.21 -48.53
CA MET A 440 -8.06 -14.02 -47.55
C MET A 440 -6.99 -13.11 -46.95
N ALA A 441 -7.32 -12.45 -45.85
CA ALA A 441 -6.31 -12.03 -44.92
C ALA A 441 -5.54 -13.31 -44.57
N GLU A 442 -4.29 -13.40 -45.05
CA GLU A 442 -3.29 -14.23 -44.40
C GLU A 442 -3.52 -14.10 -42.90
N GLU A 443 -3.44 -15.23 -42.21
CA GLU A 443 -3.37 -15.37 -40.77
C GLU A 443 -2.12 -14.63 -40.27
N SER A 444 -2.13 -13.32 -40.45
CA SER A 444 -1.07 -12.38 -40.17
C SER A 444 -1.26 -12.06 -38.71
N ASP A 445 -0.47 -12.74 -37.88
CA ASP A 445 -0.04 -12.35 -36.55
C ASP A 445 -0.97 -11.29 -35.93
N TYR A 446 -2.14 -11.74 -35.45
CA TYR A 446 -2.99 -10.90 -34.64
C TYR A 446 -2.12 -10.44 -33.46
N PRO A 447 -1.80 -9.14 -33.34
CA PRO A 447 -1.05 -8.69 -32.20
C PRO A 447 -1.93 -9.01 -30.99
N GLY A 448 -1.32 -9.51 -29.92
CA GLY A 448 -2.03 -9.81 -28.68
C GLY A 448 -2.96 -8.67 -28.24
N ALA A 449 -3.86 -8.91 -27.29
CA ALA A 449 -4.81 -7.90 -26.81
C ALA A 449 -4.19 -6.54 -26.40
N LEU A 450 -2.89 -6.50 -26.10
CA LEU A 450 -2.07 -5.34 -25.79
C LEU A 450 -1.27 -4.77 -26.98
N GLY A 451 -1.51 -5.23 -28.21
CA GLY A 451 -0.77 -4.78 -29.39
C GLY A 451 0.67 -5.30 -29.48
N LEU A 452 1.04 -6.29 -28.65
CA LEU A 452 2.38 -6.87 -28.63
C LEU A 452 2.59 -7.72 -29.88
N LYS A 453 3.34 -7.18 -30.85
CA LYS A 453 3.85 -7.95 -32.00
C LYS A 453 4.89 -8.95 -31.50
N ILE A 454 4.53 -10.22 -31.49
CA ILE A 454 5.51 -11.30 -31.40
C ILE A 454 6.29 -11.25 -32.70
N ARG A 455 7.50 -10.67 -32.70
CA ARG A 455 8.42 -10.91 -33.82
C ARG A 455 8.83 -12.38 -33.70
N GLY A 456 8.18 -13.23 -34.47
CA GLY A 456 8.51 -14.65 -34.57
C GLY A 456 10.00 -14.82 -34.81
N LEU A 457 10.66 -15.57 -33.94
CA LEU A 457 11.94 -16.21 -34.24
C LEU A 457 11.65 -17.29 -35.29
N GLY A 458 11.70 -16.93 -36.58
CA GLY A 458 11.47 -17.88 -37.66
C GLY A 458 11.74 -17.30 -39.04
N GLY A 459 12.87 -17.69 -39.63
CA GLY A 459 13.02 -17.75 -41.09
C GLY A 459 13.47 -16.49 -41.83
N GLY A 460 14.36 -15.67 -41.27
CA GLY A 460 15.07 -14.66 -42.06
C GLY A 460 16.26 -15.31 -42.76
N ALA A 461 16.10 -15.63 -44.05
CA ALA A 461 17.18 -16.06 -44.93
C ALA A 461 18.28 -14.98 -44.97
N TRP A 462 19.43 -15.29 -44.41
CA TRP A 462 20.70 -14.60 -44.68
C TRP A 462 21.49 -15.53 -45.61
N GLU A 463 21.12 -15.56 -46.88
CA GLU A 463 21.96 -16.12 -47.94
C GLU A 463 22.32 -14.99 -48.92
N GLU A 464 23.63 -14.78 -49.02
CA GLU A 464 24.38 -14.31 -50.18
C GLU A 464 24.07 -12.93 -50.77
N GLU A 465 24.82 -11.92 -50.30
CA GLU A 465 25.35 -10.86 -51.16
C GLU A 465 26.81 -10.56 -50.76
N MET A 466 27.71 -11.45 -51.19
CA MET A 466 29.15 -11.21 -51.31
C MET A 466 29.63 -12.03 -52.51
N ALA A 467 29.58 -11.41 -53.69
CA ALA A 467 30.37 -11.78 -54.87
C ALA A 467 30.96 -10.51 -55.47
#